data_AF-A0A1W1I6S2-F1
#
_entry.id   AF-A0A1W1I6S2-F1
#
_cell.length_a   1.000
_cell.length_b   1.000
_cell.length_c   1.000
_cell.angle_alpha   90.00
_cell.angle_beta   90.00
_cell.angle_gamma   90.00
#
_symmetry.space_group_name_H-M   'P 1'
#
loop_
_entity.id
_entity.type
_entity.pdbx_description
1 polymer ?
#
loop_
_entity_poly.entity_id
_entity_poly.type
_entity_poly.pdbx_seq_one_letter_code
_entity_poly.pdbx_strand_id
1 'polypeptide(L)'
;MLTASEYGVFAPLVAIISTIMAAGAAVILLWAGPLEKWRPADADLPGMAKRIIFLACSVVMVLLALESAPQNLEWMKETAWWLLGVWVVLGIVYSALRYGLYHSKVNPNGKGRKPILGGLWMRAAAKTSMKQNKITEVDDLLDGAPGPQAIWSGPSRFLARVLILGMFIVFVVSATTSLMAVGLITYVKTTGKALF
;
A
#
# COMPACT_ATOMS: atom_id res chain seq x y z
N MET A 1 -12.93 -18.43 20.26
CA MET A 1 -12.88 -19.45 19.20
C MET A 1 -14.14 -19.29 18.38
N LEU A 2 -14.05 -18.65 17.21
CA LEU A 2 -15.18 -18.53 16.29
C LEU A 2 -15.30 -19.89 15.59
N THR A 3 -16.34 -20.64 15.88
CA THR A 3 -16.53 -21.99 15.35
C THR A 3 -17.00 -21.92 13.90
N ALA A 4 -16.55 -22.87 13.07
CA ALA A 4 -16.85 -22.95 11.64
C ALA A 4 -18.35 -22.84 11.27
N SER A 5 -19.27 -23.04 12.22
CA SER A 5 -20.71 -22.86 11.99
C SER A 5 -21.16 -21.41 11.82
N GLU A 6 -20.41 -20.41 12.30
CA GLU A 6 -20.82 -18.99 12.21
C GLU A 6 -20.55 -18.37 10.83
N TYR A 7 -19.69 -19.00 10.02
CA TYR A 7 -19.32 -18.53 8.67
C TYR A 7 -20.11 -19.20 7.54
N GLY A 8 -20.99 -20.17 7.84
CA GLY A 8 -21.84 -20.83 6.85
C GLY A 8 -21.05 -21.43 5.68
N VAL A 9 -21.53 -21.21 4.45
CA VAL A 9 -20.89 -21.66 3.20
C VAL A 9 -19.47 -21.10 3.01
N PHE A 10 -19.13 -20.00 3.69
CA PHE A 10 -17.81 -19.39 3.61
C PHE A 10 -16.79 -19.97 4.59
N ALA A 11 -17.17 -20.86 5.50
CA ALA A 11 -16.25 -21.41 6.50
C ALA A 11 -14.93 -21.98 5.92
N PRO A 12 -14.95 -22.83 4.86
CA PRO A 12 -13.70 -23.32 4.27
C PRO A 12 -12.92 -22.22 3.55
N LEU A 13 -13.60 -21.24 2.95
CA LEU A 13 -12.94 -20.08 2.34
C LEU A 13 -12.25 -19.21 3.40
N VAL A 14 -12.92 -18.93 4.52
CA VAL A 14 -12.34 -18.18 5.63
C VAL A 14 -11.17 -18.95 6.24
N ALA A 15 -11.21 -20.28 6.30
CA ALA A 15 -10.08 -21.08 6.73
C ALA A 15 -8.87 -20.97 5.79
N ILE A 16 -9.10 -20.97 4.46
CA ILE A 16 -8.04 -20.79 3.46
C ILE A 16 -7.51 -19.34 3.48
N ILE A 17 -8.39 -18.33 3.49
CA ILE A 17 -7.99 -16.93 3.58
C ILE A 17 -7.27 -16.65 4.89
N SER A 18 -7.71 -17.20 6.02
CA SER A 18 -7.05 -17.01 7.32
C SER A 18 -5.71 -17.74 7.39
N THR A 19 -5.53 -18.88 6.73
CA THR A 19 -4.21 -19.53 6.62
C THR A 19 -3.27 -18.75 5.70
N ILE A 20 -3.76 -18.20 4.59
CA ILE A 20 -2.93 -17.32 3.74
C ILE A 20 -2.65 -15.99 4.43
N MET A 21 -3.62 -15.41 5.15
CA MET A 21 -3.43 -14.21 5.98
C MET A 21 -2.51 -14.50 7.15
N ALA A 22 -2.53 -15.69 7.74
CA ALA A 22 -1.61 -16.10 8.81
C ALA A 22 -0.19 -16.30 8.26
N ALA A 23 -0.05 -16.89 7.07
CA ALA A 23 1.23 -16.97 6.36
C ALA A 23 1.75 -15.58 5.97
N GLY A 24 0.88 -14.72 5.45
CA GLY A 24 1.17 -13.33 5.13
C GLY A 24 1.50 -12.50 6.37
N ALA A 25 0.79 -12.70 7.48
CA ALA A 25 1.07 -12.09 8.76
C ALA A 25 2.39 -12.62 9.35
N ALA A 26 2.72 -13.90 9.18
CA ALA A 26 4.00 -14.46 9.57
C ALA A 26 5.14 -13.85 8.75
N VAL A 27 4.96 -13.67 7.44
CA VAL A 27 5.91 -12.96 6.58
C VAL A 27 6.02 -11.48 6.98
N ILE A 28 4.89 -10.81 7.24
CA ILE A 28 4.87 -9.42 7.71
C ILE A 28 5.52 -9.30 9.08
N LEU A 29 5.32 -10.24 10.01
CA LEU A 29 5.96 -10.26 11.33
C LEU A 29 7.46 -10.52 11.24
N LEU A 30 7.87 -11.44 10.35
CA LEU A 30 9.27 -11.68 10.02
C LEU A 30 9.94 -10.41 9.45
N TRP A 31 9.17 -9.57 8.75
CA TRP A 31 9.61 -8.30 8.15
C TRP A 31 9.11 -7.06 8.90
N ALA A 32 8.51 -7.20 10.10
CA ALA A 32 7.74 -6.12 10.74
C ALA A 32 8.64 -4.98 11.22
N GLY A 33 9.85 -5.31 11.68
CA GLY A 33 10.84 -4.32 12.08
C GLY A 33 11.26 -3.39 10.93
N PRO A 34 11.62 -3.94 9.75
CA PRO A 34 11.79 -3.15 8.54
C PRO A 34 10.50 -2.41 8.12
N LEU A 35 9.33 -3.07 8.17
CA LEU A 35 8.07 -2.56 7.64
C LEU A 35 7.50 -1.37 8.43
N GLU A 36 7.82 -1.21 9.71
CA GLU A 36 7.38 -0.06 10.51
C GLU A 36 7.98 1.25 9.97
N LYS A 37 9.24 1.20 9.48
CA LYS A 37 9.86 2.31 8.72
C LYS A 37 9.23 2.51 7.34
N TRP A 38 8.51 1.52 6.83
CA TRP A 38 7.81 1.50 5.53
C TRP A 38 6.33 1.89 5.62
N ARG A 39 5.79 2.20 6.80
CA ARG A 39 4.44 2.76 6.89
C ARG A 39 4.48 4.24 6.49
N PRO A 40 3.60 4.75 5.60
CA PRO A 40 3.46 6.20 5.45
C PRO A 40 3.16 6.79 6.81
N ALA A 41 3.70 7.96 7.13
CA ALA A 41 3.35 8.63 8.38
C ALA A 41 1.82 8.72 8.48
N ASP A 42 1.23 8.37 9.64
CA ASP A 42 -0.22 8.33 9.81
C ASP A 42 -0.90 9.68 9.47
N ALA A 43 -0.13 10.77 9.47
CA ALA A 43 -0.55 12.10 9.03
C ALA A 43 -0.87 12.22 7.52
N ASP A 44 -0.32 11.34 6.67
CA ASP A 44 -0.49 11.40 5.21
C ASP A 44 -1.52 10.38 4.69
N LEU A 45 -2.04 9.48 5.55
CA LEU A 45 -3.10 8.53 5.23
C LEU A 45 -4.41 8.99 5.88
N PRO A 46 -5.28 9.75 5.18
CA PRO A 46 -6.56 10.15 5.74
C PRO A 46 -7.37 8.90 6.09
N GLY A 47 -8.02 8.89 7.25
CA GLY A 47 -8.81 7.74 7.72
C GLY A 47 -9.85 7.25 6.70
N MET A 48 -10.33 8.13 5.82
CA MET A 48 -11.20 7.79 4.69
C MET A 48 -10.52 6.88 3.66
N ALA A 49 -9.23 7.04 3.36
CA ALA A 49 -8.55 6.21 2.38
C ALA A 49 -8.52 4.73 2.81
N LYS A 50 -8.28 4.46 4.11
CA LYS A 50 -8.37 3.10 4.65
C LYS A 50 -9.76 2.50 4.43
N ARG A 51 -10.84 3.27 4.66
CA ARG A 51 -12.22 2.84 4.44
C ARG A 51 -12.49 2.52 2.95
N ILE A 52 -11.99 3.36 2.05
CA ILE A 52 -12.13 3.16 0.59
C ILE A 52 -11.40 1.88 0.15
N ILE A 53 -10.19 1.63 0.67
CA ILE A 53 -9.43 0.40 0.37
C ILE A 53 -10.22 -0.82 0.82
N PHE A 54 -10.73 -0.83 2.05
CA PHE A 54 -11.52 -1.96 2.55
C PHE A 54 -12.79 -2.19 1.72
N LEU A 55 -13.49 -1.11 1.34
CA LEU A 55 -14.68 -1.19 0.48
C LEU A 55 -14.34 -1.78 -0.90
N ALA A 56 -13.25 -1.30 -1.52
CA ALA A 56 -12.79 -1.80 -2.81
C ALA A 56 -12.40 -3.29 -2.72
N CYS A 57 -11.63 -3.67 -1.71
CA CYS A 57 -11.25 -5.06 -1.48
C CYS A 57 -12.48 -5.95 -1.27
N SER A 58 -13.46 -5.52 -0.46
CA SER A 58 -14.67 -6.32 -0.21
C SER A 58 -15.50 -6.53 -1.46
N VAL A 59 -15.70 -5.49 -2.28
CA VAL A 59 -16.47 -5.61 -3.53
C VAL A 59 -15.78 -6.58 -4.49
N VAL A 60 -14.46 -6.46 -4.66
CA VAL A 60 -13.71 -7.35 -5.56
C VAL A 60 -13.71 -8.80 -5.06
N MET A 61 -13.60 -9.04 -3.75
CA MET A 61 -13.70 -10.39 -3.19
C MET A 61 -15.06 -11.06 -3.49
N VAL A 62 -16.16 -10.31 -3.35
CA VAL A 62 -17.51 -10.83 -3.64
C VAL A 62 -17.65 -11.16 -5.12
N LEU A 63 -17.19 -10.28 -6.01
CA LEU A 63 -17.24 -10.52 -7.46
C LEU A 63 -16.44 -11.78 -7.85
N LEU A 64 -15.21 -11.93 -7.33
CA LEU A 64 -14.41 -13.14 -7.58
C LEU A 64 -15.08 -14.40 -7.04
N ALA A 65 -15.76 -14.31 -5.90
CA ALA A 65 -16.45 -15.43 -5.31
C ALA A 65 -17.65 -15.86 -6.19
N LEU A 66 -18.42 -14.91 -6.73
CA LEU A 66 -19.53 -15.19 -7.65
C LEU A 66 -19.06 -15.86 -8.95
N GLU A 67 -17.87 -15.51 -9.44
CA GLU A 67 -17.33 -16.08 -10.68
C GLU A 67 -16.45 -17.33 -10.46
N SER A 68 -16.43 -17.90 -9.25
CA SER A 68 -15.60 -19.06 -8.87
C SER A 68 -16.01 -20.41 -9.48
N ALA A 69 -16.80 -20.39 -10.56
CA ALA A 69 -17.20 -21.58 -11.28
C ALA A 69 -15.98 -22.35 -11.84
N PRO A 70 -16.02 -23.69 -11.97
CA PRO A 70 -14.90 -24.47 -12.46
C PRO A 70 -14.50 -24.12 -13.90
N GLN A 71 -15.45 -23.68 -14.75
CA GLN A 71 -15.14 -23.20 -16.11
C GLN A 71 -14.28 -21.92 -16.13
N ASN A 72 -14.22 -21.20 -15.02
CA ASN A 72 -13.62 -19.88 -14.89
C ASN A 72 -12.19 -19.93 -14.31
N LEU A 73 -11.69 -21.12 -13.96
CA LEU A 73 -10.41 -21.25 -13.27
C LEU A 73 -9.20 -20.78 -14.09
N GLU A 74 -9.25 -20.94 -15.41
CA GLU A 74 -8.14 -20.58 -16.28
C GLU A 74 -7.95 -19.06 -16.35
N TRP A 75 -9.04 -18.30 -16.55
CA TRP A 75 -8.97 -16.83 -16.54
C TRP A 75 -8.66 -16.28 -15.15
N MET A 76 -9.18 -16.91 -14.08
CA MET A 76 -8.85 -16.50 -12.71
C MET A 76 -7.35 -16.68 -12.43
N LYS A 77 -6.74 -17.75 -12.94
CA LYS A 77 -5.31 -18.02 -12.80
C LYS A 77 -4.49 -16.96 -13.55
N GLU A 78 -4.85 -16.64 -14.78
CA GLU A 78 -4.18 -15.58 -15.56
C GLU A 78 -4.29 -14.22 -14.86
N THR A 79 -5.49 -13.88 -14.38
CA THR A 79 -5.75 -12.64 -13.65
C THR A 79 -4.94 -12.57 -12.36
N ALA A 80 -4.84 -13.67 -11.62
CA ALA A 80 -4.05 -13.73 -10.39
C ALA A 80 -2.55 -13.46 -10.64
N TRP A 81 -1.98 -14.04 -11.71
CA TRP A 81 -0.59 -13.80 -12.11
C TRP A 81 -0.36 -12.38 -12.60
N TRP A 82 -1.28 -11.83 -13.40
CA TRP A 82 -1.22 -10.44 -13.83
C TRP A 82 -1.25 -9.48 -12.65
N LEU A 83 -2.19 -9.67 -11.71
CA LEU A 83 -2.32 -8.85 -10.52
C LEU A 83 -1.10 -8.99 -9.59
N LEU A 84 -0.50 -10.18 -9.51
CA LEU A 84 0.76 -10.36 -8.78
C LEU A 84 1.90 -9.57 -9.44
N GLY A 85 2.01 -9.60 -10.76
CA GLY A 85 2.99 -8.80 -11.51
C GLY A 85 2.80 -7.31 -11.28
N VAL A 86 1.55 -6.82 -11.39
CA VAL A 86 1.19 -5.43 -11.10
C VAL A 86 1.55 -5.06 -9.66
N TRP A 87 1.27 -5.94 -8.70
CA TRP A 87 1.62 -5.73 -7.30
C TRP A 87 3.13 -5.57 -7.10
N VAL A 88 3.96 -6.45 -7.69
CA VAL A 88 5.42 -6.37 -7.59
C VAL A 88 5.94 -5.08 -8.23
N VAL A 89 5.51 -4.76 -9.44
CA VAL A 89 5.94 -3.55 -10.15
C VAL A 89 5.54 -2.28 -9.38
N LEU A 90 4.29 -2.20 -8.93
CA LEU A 90 3.83 -1.09 -8.10
C LEU A 90 4.59 -1.01 -6.77
N GLY A 91 4.91 -2.16 -6.16
CA GLY A 91 5.73 -2.21 -4.95
C GLY A 91 7.09 -1.57 -5.17
N ILE A 92 7.79 -1.92 -6.26
CA ILE A 92 9.10 -1.33 -6.61
C ILE A 92 8.98 0.17 -6.87
N VAL A 93 8.02 0.57 -7.71
CA VAL A 93 7.79 1.99 -8.07
C VAL A 93 7.44 2.82 -6.84
N TYR A 94 6.55 2.30 -5.99
CA TYR A 94 6.16 2.92 -4.72
C TYR A 94 7.36 3.06 -3.78
N SER A 95 8.21 2.04 -3.69
CA SER A 95 9.45 2.06 -2.90
C SER A 95 10.39 3.17 -3.36
N ALA A 96 10.61 3.27 -4.67
CA ALA A 96 11.47 4.28 -5.27
C ALA A 96 10.93 5.71 -5.06
N LEU A 97 9.63 5.91 -5.30
CA LEU A 97 8.96 7.19 -5.06
C LEU A 97 9.01 7.60 -3.59
N ARG A 98 8.82 6.64 -2.68
CA ARG A 98 8.92 6.90 -1.25
C ARG A 98 10.32 7.36 -0.88
N TYR A 99 11.36 6.66 -1.34
CA TYR A 99 12.75 7.04 -1.08
C TYR A 99 13.08 8.44 -1.63
N GLY A 100 12.53 8.81 -2.80
CA GLY A 100 12.78 10.11 -3.41
C GLY A 100 11.94 11.29 -2.87
N LEU A 101 10.78 11.02 -2.26
CA LEU A 101 9.83 12.06 -1.84
C LEU A 101 9.74 12.26 -0.32
N TYR A 102 10.20 11.29 0.49
CA TYR A 102 10.20 11.43 1.94
C TYR A 102 11.54 11.98 2.42
N HIS A 103 11.46 13.11 3.12
CA HIS A 103 12.59 13.79 3.71
C HIS A 103 12.43 13.87 5.23
N SER A 104 13.53 13.91 5.96
CA SER A 104 13.50 13.97 7.42
C SER A 104 13.75 15.39 7.92
N LYS A 105 12.85 15.93 8.74
CA LYS A 105 13.05 17.23 9.40
C LYS A 105 13.24 17.05 10.90
N VAL A 106 14.19 17.77 11.49
CA VAL A 106 14.39 17.78 12.95
C VAL A 106 13.17 18.39 13.64
N ASN A 107 12.65 17.70 14.65
CA ASN A 107 11.51 18.17 15.42
C ASN A 107 11.92 19.45 16.18
N PRO A 108 11.12 20.54 16.16
CA PRO A 108 11.44 21.79 16.86
C PRO A 108 11.70 21.62 18.37
N ASN A 109 11.22 20.53 18.99
CA ASN A 109 11.47 20.20 20.39
C ASN A 109 12.71 19.31 20.62
N GLY A 110 13.59 19.14 19.63
CA GLY A 110 14.82 18.32 19.71
C GLY A 110 14.60 16.80 19.81
N LYS A 111 13.35 16.34 20.00
CA LYS A 111 13.01 14.92 20.10
C LYS A 111 12.72 14.32 18.71
N GLY A 112 13.78 13.82 18.08
CA GLY A 112 13.73 12.97 16.89
C GLY A 112 13.51 13.72 15.56
N ARG A 113 13.65 13.00 14.45
CA ARG A 113 13.33 13.48 13.10
C ARG A 113 11.92 13.03 12.71
N LYS A 114 11.10 13.93 12.17
CA LYS A 114 9.78 13.60 11.62
C LYS A 114 9.88 13.43 10.10
N PRO A 115 9.37 12.31 9.54
CA PRO A 115 9.28 12.17 8.09
C PRO A 115 8.25 13.17 7.55
N ILE A 116 8.65 13.95 6.56
CA ILE A 116 7.81 14.91 5.85
C ILE A 116 7.77 14.52 4.39
N LEU A 117 6.56 14.43 3.86
CA LEU A 117 6.36 14.28 2.43
C LEU A 117 6.70 15.60 1.70
N GLY A 118 7.73 15.52 0.86
CA GLY A 118 8.13 16.54 -0.11
C GLY A 118 7.15 16.66 -1.27
N GLY A 119 7.31 17.71 -2.06
CA GLY A 119 6.59 17.88 -3.33
C GLY A 119 7.41 17.34 -4.50
N LEU A 120 6.73 16.92 -5.57
CA LEU A 120 7.35 16.52 -6.85
C LEU A 120 8.27 17.59 -7.44
N TRP A 121 8.01 18.87 -7.14
CA TRP A 121 8.77 20.02 -7.63
C TRP A 121 9.07 21.00 -6.50
N MET A 122 10.36 21.32 -6.34
CA MET A 122 10.81 22.42 -5.49
C MET A 122 10.57 23.77 -6.15
N ARG A 123 10.29 24.78 -5.34
CA ARG A 123 10.22 26.17 -5.79
C ARG A 123 11.59 26.63 -6.31
N ALA A 124 11.60 27.51 -7.31
CA ALA A 124 12.82 28.06 -7.89
C ALA A 124 13.69 28.76 -6.81
N ALA A 125 13.06 29.49 -5.88
CA ALA A 125 13.75 30.13 -4.76
C ALA A 125 14.55 29.13 -3.89
N ALA A 126 13.99 27.95 -3.62
CA ALA A 126 14.66 26.90 -2.85
C ALA A 126 15.85 26.30 -3.61
N LYS A 127 15.71 26.10 -4.94
CA LYS A 127 16.82 25.66 -5.80
C LYS A 127 17.96 26.69 -5.83
N THR A 128 17.64 27.98 -5.83
CA THR A 128 18.64 29.05 -5.79
C THR A 128 19.36 29.07 -4.44
N SER A 129 18.64 28.90 -3.33
CA SER A 129 19.24 28.82 -1.99
C SER A 129 20.14 27.59 -1.81
N MET A 130 19.81 26.43 -2.37
CA MET A 130 20.71 25.27 -2.36
C MET A 130 22.02 25.56 -3.12
N LYS A 131 21.92 26.18 -4.31
CA LYS A 131 23.10 26.54 -5.10
C LYS A 131 23.97 27.59 -4.42
N GLN A 132 23.37 28.59 -3.78
CA GLN A 132 24.09 29.66 -3.09
C GLN A 132 24.79 29.16 -1.81
N ASN A 133 24.13 28.31 -1.05
CA ASN A 133 24.66 27.80 0.23
C ASN A 133 25.47 26.50 0.07
N LYS A 134 25.69 26.01 -1.16
CA LYS A 134 26.35 24.73 -1.46
C LYS A 134 25.76 23.53 -0.70
N ILE A 135 24.46 23.59 -0.41
CA ILE A 135 23.75 22.52 0.29
C ILE A 135 23.44 21.42 -0.73
N THR A 136 23.97 20.22 -0.50
CA THR A 136 23.76 19.05 -1.35
C THR A 136 22.52 18.25 -0.97
N GLU A 137 22.11 18.29 0.31
CA GLU A 137 20.96 17.53 0.81
C GLU A 137 19.74 18.43 1.11
N VAL A 138 18.57 17.94 0.72
CA VAL A 138 17.29 18.64 0.92
C VAL A 138 16.91 18.68 2.41
N ASP A 139 17.38 17.70 3.18
CA ASP A 139 17.14 17.59 4.62
C ASP A 139 17.80 18.77 5.38
N ASP A 140 19.01 19.17 4.99
CA ASP A 140 19.70 20.34 5.55
C ASP A 140 18.98 21.66 5.21
N LEU A 141 18.40 21.75 4.00
CA LEU A 141 17.58 22.90 3.61
C LEU A 141 16.28 22.98 4.42
N LEU A 142 15.71 21.83 4.77
CA LEU A 142 14.49 21.70 5.55
C LEU A 142 14.66 22.12 7.01
N ASP A 143 15.83 21.83 7.59
CA ASP A 143 16.18 22.18 8.97
C ASP A 143 16.40 23.70 9.12
N GLY A 144 16.94 24.37 8.10
CA GLY A 144 17.08 25.84 8.07
C GLY A 144 15.81 26.63 7.70
N ALA A 145 14.75 25.96 7.22
CA ALA A 145 13.55 26.62 6.73
C ALA A 145 12.43 26.71 7.80
N PRO A 146 11.63 27.81 7.82
CA PRO A 146 10.50 27.98 8.73
C PRO A 146 9.40 26.92 8.53
N GLY A 147 9.35 26.27 7.36
CA GLY A 147 8.49 25.11 7.12
C GLY A 147 8.58 24.54 5.71
N PRO A 148 7.99 23.35 5.47
CA PRO A 148 8.04 22.66 4.16
C PRO A 148 7.39 23.46 3.02
N GLN A 149 6.52 24.42 3.34
CA GLN A 149 5.84 25.28 2.39
C GLN A 149 6.78 26.32 1.74
N ALA A 150 7.93 26.60 2.37
CA ALA A 150 8.95 27.47 1.78
C ALA A 150 9.69 26.78 0.63
N ILE A 151 9.84 25.45 0.72
CA ILE A 151 10.62 24.64 -0.22
C ILE A 151 9.75 24.12 -1.36
N TRP A 152 8.54 23.65 -1.04
CA TRP A 152 7.62 23.05 -2.03
C TRP A 152 6.34 23.85 -2.17
N SER A 153 5.79 23.88 -3.39
CA SER A 153 4.47 24.46 -3.64
C SER A 153 3.36 23.55 -3.11
N GLY A 154 2.29 24.16 -2.60
CA GLY A 154 1.07 23.46 -2.18
C GLY A 154 0.53 22.45 -3.22
N PRO A 155 0.33 22.82 -4.49
CA PRO A 155 -0.18 21.90 -5.50
C PRO A 155 0.77 20.72 -5.77
N SER A 156 2.09 20.94 -5.72
CA SER A 156 3.07 19.86 -5.91
C SER A 156 3.03 18.81 -4.80
N ARG A 157 2.83 19.26 -3.55
CA ARG A 157 2.67 18.35 -2.40
C ARG A 157 1.35 17.61 -2.44
N PHE A 158 0.27 18.28 -2.86
CA PHE A 158 -1.03 17.63 -3.02
C PHE A 158 -0.97 16.53 -4.09
N LEU A 159 -0.35 16.80 -5.24
CA LEU A 159 -0.22 15.82 -6.31
C LEU A 159 0.64 14.62 -5.88
N ALA A 160 1.75 14.87 -5.17
CA ALA A 160 2.57 13.80 -4.58
C ALA A 160 1.77 12.93 -3.61
N ARG A 161 0.93 13.53 -2.77
CA ARG A 161 0.02 12.79 -1.86
C ARG A 161 -0.98 11.93 -2.63
N VAL A 162 -1.68 12.49 -3.60
CA VAL A 162 -2.68 11.77 -4.40
C VAL A 162 -2.03 10.60 -5.14
N LEU A 163 -0.83 10.80 -5.70
CA LEU A 163 -0.11 9.76 -6.42
C LEU A 163 0.33 8.61 -5.50
N ILE A 164 0.94 8.92 -4.36
CA ILE A 164 1.38 7.91 -3.38
C ILE A 164 0.17 7.17 -2.79
N LEU A 165 -0.91 7.90 -2.47
CA LEU A 165 -2.14 7.31 -1.95
C LEU A 165 -2.80 6.40 -2.99
N GLY A 166 -2.95 6.87 -4.23
CA GLY A 166 -3.54 6.09 -5.32
C GLY A 166 -2.75 4.82 -5.60
N MET A 167 -1.41 4.93 -5.69
CA MET A 167 -0.54 3.77 -5.84
C MET A 167 -0.67 2.79 -4.67
N PHE A 168 -0.73 3.29 -3.44
CA PHE A 168 -0.92 2.45 -2.27
C PHE A 168 -2.27 1.70 -2.29
N ILE A 169 -3.35 2.37 -2.71
CA ILE A 169 -4.67 1.74 -2.87
C ILE A 169 -4.60 0.60 -3.89
N VAL A 170 -4.08 0.87 -5.09
CA VAL A 170 -3.98 -0.14 -6.16
C VAL A 170 -3.05 -1.28 -5.73
N PHE A 171 -1.95 -0.98 -5.04
CA PHE A 171 -1.04 -1.97 -4.49
C PHE A 171 -1.75 -2.89 -3.48
N VAL A 172 -2.50 -2.36 -2.52
CA VAL A 172 -3.18 -3.19 -1.52
C VAL A 172 -4.31 -4.01 -2.16
N VAL A 173 -5.10 -3.41 -3.04
CA VAL A 173 -6.21 -4.09 -3.72
C VAL A 173 -5.66 -5.22 -4.60
N SER A 174 -4.66 -4.97 -5.43
CA SER A 174 -4.06 -5.99 -6.31
C SER A 174 -3.49 -7.19 -5.55
N ALA A 175 -2.75 -6.97 -4.46
CA ALA A 175 -2.28 -8.05 -3.59
C ALA A 175 -3.45 -8.87 -3.05
N THR A 176 -4.44 -8.19 -2.49
CA THR A 176 -5.59 -8.83 -1.84
C THR A 176 -6.40 -9.67 -2.84
N THR A 177 -6.64 -9.12 -4.04
CA THR A 177 -7.36 -9.79 -5.12
C THR A 177 -6.60 -10.99 -5.66
N SER A 178 -5.29 -10.89 -5.89
CA SER A 178 -4.45 -12.01 -6.34
C SER A 178 -4.49 -13.16 -5.33
N LEU A 179 -4.36 -12.82 -4.04
CA LEU A 179 -4.34 -13.76 -2.93
C LEU A 179 -5.69 -14.48 -2.75
N MET A 180 -6.79 -13.74 -2.91
CA MET A 180 -8.15 -14.30 -2.93
C MET A 180 -8.37 -15.23 -4.12
N ALA A 181 -7.94 -14.84 -5.32
CA ALA A 181 -8.08 -15.65 -6.52
C ALA A 181 -7.33 -16.99 -6.38
N VAL A 182 -6.11 -17.00 -5.84
CA VAL A 182 -5.36 -18.22 -5.56
C VAL A 182 -6.08 -19.10 -4.53
N GLY A 183 -6.64 -18.49 -3.47
CA GLY A 183 -7.44 -19.21 -2.48
C GLY A 183 -8.67 -19.91 -3.09
N LEU A 184 -9.41 -19.20 -3.95
CA LEU A 184 -10.56 -19.74 -4.67
C LEU A 184 -10.18 -20.86 -5.63
N ILE A 185 -9.11 -20.68 -6.43
CA ILE A 185 -8.61 -21.72 -7.34
C ILE A 185 -8.25 -23.00 -6.55
N THR A 186 -7.58 -22.83 -5.41
CA THR A 186 -7.21 -23.97 -4.55
C THR A 186 -8.45 -24.64 -3.99
N TYR A 187 -9.43 -23.87 -3.51
CA TYR A 187 -10.69 -24.39 -2.99
C TYR A 187 -11.48 -25.19 -4.04
N VAL A 188 -11.65 -24.64 -5.24
CA VAL A 188 -12.39 -25.33 -6.31
C VAL A 188 -11.66 -26.60 -6.74
N LYS A 189 -10.32 -26.59 -6.78
CA LYS A 189 -9.53 -27.79 -7.08
C LYS A 189 -9.62 -28.88 -6.02
N THR A 190 -9.71 -28.52 -4.73
CA THR A 190 -9.79 -29.50 -3.64
C THR A 190 -11.21 -30.04 -3.44
N THR A 191 -12.23 -29.21 -3.66
CA THR A 191 -13.63 -29.58 -3.41
C THR A 191 -14.40 -30.00 -4.66
N GLY A 192 -13.91 -29.63 -5.85
CA GLY A 192 -14.60 -29.84 -7.13
C GLY A 192 -15.87 -29.00 -7.30
N LYS A 193 -16.12 -28.03 -6.40
CA LYS A 193 -17.35 -27.22 -6.36
C LYS A 193 -17.02 -25.74 -6.45
N ALA A 194 -17.90 -24.99 -7.10
CA ALA A 194 -17.92 -23.54 -7.00
C ALA A 194 -18.24 -23.12 -5.54
N LEU A 195 -17.85 -21.90 -5.17
CA LEU A 195 -18.15 -21.39 -3.84
C LEU A 195 -19.66 -21.12 -3.65
N PHE A 196 -20.35 -20.83 -4.75
CA PHE A 196 -21.79 -20.60 -4.81
C PHE A 196 -22.44 -21.52 -5.85
#